data_AF-U2CWU6-F1
#
_entry.id   AF-U2CWU6-F1
#
_cell.length_a   1.000
_cell.length_b   1.000
_cell.length_c   1.000
_cell.angle_alpha   90.00
_cell.angle_beta   90.00
_cell.angle_gamma   90.00
#
_symmetry.space_group_name_H-M   'P 1'
#
loop_
_entity.id
_entity.type
_entity.pdbx_description
1 polymer ?
#
loop_
_entity_poly.entity_id
_entity_poly.type
_entity_poly.pdbx_seq_one_letter_code
_entity_poly.pdbx_strand_id
1 'polypeptide(L)' 'MLYKEDIVRILKEMNLPLSEYWITSGAALVMHGVKETTRDIDLGGTTSLVEQYIDKRH' A
#
# COMPACT_ATOMS: atom_id res chain seq x y z
N MET A 1 -5.96 -7.33 -12.43
CA MET A 1 -4.56 -7.50 -12.00
C MET A 1 -3.92 -6.13 -11.98
N LEU A 2 -3.14 -5.83 -10.94
CA LEU A 2 -2.48 -4.54 -10.76
C LEU A 2 -1.04 -4.65 -11.25
N TYR A 3 -0.65 -3.74 -12.14
CA TYR A 3 0.72 -3.52 -12.58
C TYR A 3 1.36 -2.40 -11.74
N LYS A 4 2.67 -2.18 -11.93
CA LYS A 4 3.44 -1.20 -11.18
C LYS A 4 2.84 0.21 -11.25
N GLU A 5 2.37 0.62 -12.43
CA GLU A 5 1.76 1.94 -12.66
C GLU A 5 0.43 2.08 -11.95
N ASP A 6 -0.36 1.01 -11.88
CA ASP A 6 -1.63 0.99 -11.14
C ASP A 6 -1.38 1.14 -9.64
N ILE A 7 -0.38 0.42 -9.10
CA ILE A 7 0.00 0.50 -7.68
C ILE A 7 0.44 1.92 -7.35
N VAL A 8 1.33 2.53 -8.14
CA VAL A 8 1.78 3.91 -7.91
C VAL A 8 0.64 4.92 -7.97
N ARG A 9 -0.31 4.76 -8.91
CA ARG A 9 -1.48 5.63 -9.02
C ARG A 9 -2.35 5.53 -7.77
N ILE A 10 -2.72 4.32 -7.35
CA ILE A 10 -3.56 4.08 -6.17
C ILE A 10 -2.91 4.68 -4.91
N LEU A 11 -1.60 4.46 -4.70
CA LEU A 11 -0.90 4.98 -3.53
C LEU A 11 -0.84 6.52 -3.47
N LYS A 12 -0.77 7.18 -4.63
CA LYS A 12 -0.86 8.65 -4.71
C LYS A 12 -2.27 9.14 -4.37
N GLU A 13 -3.30 8.42 -4.78
CA GLU A 13 -4.71 8.75 -4.53
C GLU A 13 -5.13 8.54 -3.07
N MET A 14 -4.47 7.63 -2.32
CA MET A 14 -4.75 7.38 -0.90
C MET A 14 -4.47 8.58 0.01
N ASN A 15 -3.68 9.56 -0.43
CA ASN A 15 -3.32 10.76 0.32
C ASN A 15 -2.81 10.47 1.76
N LEU A 16 -2.03 9.39 1.90
CA LEU A 16 -1.41 8.97 3.15
C LEU A 16 -0.01 9.55 3.30
N PRO A 17 0.46 9.84 4.53
CA PRO A 17 1.84 10.28 4.75
C PRO A 17 2.81 9.18 4.36
N LEU A 18 3.67 9.42 3.37
CA LEU A 18 4.62 8.41 2.86
C LEU A 18 5.63 7.93 3.91
N SER A 19 5.83 8.67 5.01
CA SER A 19 6.67 8.27 6.13
C SER A 19 6.01 7.28 7.08
N GLU A 20 4.69 7.08 6.97
CA GLU A 20 3.90 6.33 7.94
C GLU A 20 3.46 4.94 7.44
N TYR A 21 3.73 4.61 6.17
CA TYR A 21 3.36 3.32 5.61
C TYR A 21 4.37 2.80 4.58
N TRP A 22 4.32 1.49 4.33
CA TRP A 22 5.09 0.83 3.28
C TRP A 22 4.29 -0.30 2.63
N ILE A 23 4.65 -0.61 1.39
CA ILE A 23 4.04 -1.69 0.62
C ILE A 23 4.65 -3.02 1.09
N THR A 24 3.85 -4.07 1.20
CA THR A 24 4.30 -5.42 1.59
C THR A 24 3.86 -6.47 0.55
N SER A 25 4.25 -7.73 0.77
CA SER A 25 3.66 -8.89 0.07
C SER A 25 3.76 -8.80 -1.46
N GLY A 26 2.72 -9.21 -2.19
CA GLY A 26 2.68 -9.27 -3.65
C GLY A 26 2.93 -7.93 -4.33
N ALA A 27 2.40 -6.84 -3.78
CA ALA A 27 2.60 -5.50 -4.34
C ALA A 27 4.07 -5.04 -4.22
N ALA A 28 4.76 -5.36 -3.11
CA ALA A 28 6.18 -5.05 -2.97
C ALA A 28 7.03 -5.80 -4.02
N LEU A 29 6.71 -7.06 -4.28
CA LEU A 29 7.39 -7.85 -5.32
C LEU A 29 7.19 -7.26 -6.72
N VAL A 30 6.01 -6.70 -7.02
CA VAL A 30 5.77 -5.99 -8.29
C VAL A 30 6.60 -4.70 -8.39
N MET A 31 6.65 -3.92 -7.31
CA MET A 31 7.41 -2.67 -7.29
C MET A 31 8.91 -2.87 -7.55
N HIS A 32 9.46 -3.98 -7.05
CA HIS A 32 10.85 -4.39 -7.24
C HIS A 32 11.12 -5.22 -8.50
N GLY A 33 10.11 -5.47 -9.34
CA GLY A 33 10.26 -6.21 -10.60
C GLY A 33 10.46 -7.72 -10.43
N VAL A 34 10.19 -8.27 -9.24
CA VAL A 34 10.25 -9.71 -8.96
C VAL A 34 8.99 -10.42 -9.47
N LYS A 35 7.84 -9.73 -9.48
CA LYS A 35 6.58 -10.19 -10.08
C LYS A 35 6.07 -9.17 -11.09
N GLU A 36 5.35 -9.64 -12.11
CA GLU A 36 4.73 -8.75 -13.10
C GLU A 36 3.46 -8.07 -12.56
N THR A 37 2.62 -8.82 -11.84
CA THR A 37 1.34 -8.32 -11.30
C THR A 37 0.96 -8.90 -9.95
N THR A 38 0.02 -8.22 -9.28
CA THR A 38 -0.65 -8.66 -8.04
C THR A 38 -2.17 -8.47 -8.14
N ARG A 39 -2.94 -9.02 -7.20
CA ARG A 39 -4.40 -8.85 -7.15
C ARG A 39 -4.83 -7.71 -6.23
N ASP A 40 -4.01 -7.39 -5.26
CA ASP A 40 -4.26 -6.52 -4.13
C ASP A 40 -2.99 -5.75 -3.71
N ILE A 41 -3.18 -4.76 -2.85
CA ILE A 41 -2.11 -3.95 -2.26
C ILE A 41 -2.20 -4.13 -0.74
N ASP A 42 -1.19 -4.80 -0.18
CA ASP A 42 -1.01 -4.90 1.27
C ASP A 42 -0.11 -3.77 1.76
N LEU A 43 -0.56 -3.07 2.80
CA LEU A 43 0.21 -2.02 3.47
C LEU A 43 0.54 -2.41 4.90
N GLY A 44 1.80 -2.22 5.27
CA GLY A 44 2.22 -2.06 6.66
C GLY A 44 2.23 -0.58 6.98
N GLY A 45 2.10 -0.24 8.26
CA GLY A 45 2.19 1.14 8.70
C GLY A 45 2.63 1.25 10.15
N THR A 46 2.91 2.48 10.56
CA THR A 46 3.15 2.80 11.96
C THR A 46 1.90 2.48 12.79
N THR A 47 2.09 2.18 14.07
CA THR A 47 0.98 2.00 15.00
C THR A 47 0.04 3.20 15.00
N SER A 48 0.59 4.42 15.03
CA SER A 48 -0.19 5.66 15.03
C SER A 48 -1.06 5.83 13.78
N LEU A 49 -0.57 5.45 12.59
CA LEU A 49 -1.38 5.49 11.38
C LEU A 49 -2.48 4.43 11.42
N VAL A 50 -2.15 3.20 11.81
CA VAL A 50 -3.12 2.10 11.85
C VAL A 50 -4.24 2.39 12.85
N GLU A 51 -3.92 2.91 14.03
CA GLU A 51 -4.90 3.30 15.06
C GLU A 51 -5.87 4.37 14.54
N GLN A 52 -5.39 5.40 13.82
CA GLN A 52 -6.26 6.41 13.20
C GLN A 52 -7.28 5.83 12.20
N TYR A 53 -7.01 4.66 11.62
CA TYR A 53 -7.91 3.99 10.68
C TYR A 53 -8.80 2.93 11.34
N ILE A 54 -8.35 2.31 12.42
CA ILE A 54 -9.16 1.40 13.24
C ILE A 54 -10.18 2.18 14.06
N ASP A 55 -9.79 3.30 14.67
CA ASP A 55 -10.69 4.15 15.48
C ASP A 55 -11.79 4.81 14.65
N LYS A 56 -11.57 5.00 13.34
CA LYS A 56 -12.60 5.48 12.39
C LYS A 56 -13.70 4.46 12.08
N ARG A 57 -13.65 3.25 12.66
CA ARG A 57 -14.68 2.21 12.50
C ARG A 57 -15.74 2.20 13.61
N HIS A 58 -15.90 3.31 14.34
CA HIS A 58 -17.01 3.54 15.28
C HIS A 58 -18.00 4.57 14.74
#